data_AF-A0A7C5CE72-F1
#
_entry.id   AF-A0A7C5CE72-F1
#
_cell.length_a   1.000
_cell.length_b   1.000
_cell.length_c   1.000
_cell.angle_alpha   90.00
_cell.angle_beta   90.00
_cell.angle_gamma   90.00
#
_symmetry.space_group_name_H-M   'P 1'
#
loop_
_entity.id
_entity.type
_entity.pdbx_description
1 polymer ?
#
loop_
_entity_poly.entity_id
_entity_poly.type
_entity_poly.pdbx_seq_one_letter_code
_entity_poly.pdbx_strand_id
1 'polypeptide(L)'
;MGEKAFKLNYEPTYRSVLKALYYKPLLRKSGRQNKRMSMDGLMGEMTLIGLDEESYRLLRLGEIIGVGKQTVMGLGRILIEDI
;
A
#
# COMPACT_ATOMS: atom_id res chain seq x y z
N MET A 1 17.63 -13.19 12.55
CA MET A 1 17.23 -11.87 13.09
C MET A 1 17.15 -10.93 11.91
N GLY A 2 15.97 -10.39 11.59
CA GLY A 2 15.84 -9.46 10.46
C GLY A 2 16.40 -8.09 10.83
N GLU A 3 17.15 -7.45 9.94
CA GLU A 3 17.55 -6.06 10.08
C GLU A 3 16.32 -5.18 10.33
N LYS A 4 16.45 -4.20 11.24
CA LYS A 4 15.40 -3.20 11.45
C LYS A 4 15.19 -2.45 10.14
N ALA A 5 13.93 -2.33 9.73
CA ALA A 5 13.57 -1.52 8.56
C ALA A 5 14.15 -0.10 8.71
N PHE A 6 14.95 0.31 7.73
CA PHE A 6 15.47 1.67 7.63
C PHE A 6 14.33 2.62 7.28
N LYS A 7 14.08 3.61 8.13
CA LYS A 7 13.14 4.70 7.82
C LYS A 7 13.88 5.73 6.98
N LEU A 8 13.27 6.17 5.88
CA LEU A 8 13.81 7.26 5.08
C LEU A 8 13.93 8.53 5.94
N ASN A 9 15.03 9.27 5.76
CA ASN A 9 15.29 10.52 6.47
C ASN A 9 14.56 11.69 5.81
N TYR A 10 13.27 11.52 5.57
CA TYR A 10 12.43 12.43 4.82
C TYR A 10 10.97 12.29 5.26
N GLU A 11 10.24 13.40 5.34
CA GLU A 11 8.81 13.42 5.69
C GLU A 11 7.97 13.99 4.54
N PRO A 12 6.96 13.24 4.05
CA PRO A 12 6.13 13.65 2.92
C PRO A 12 5.32 14.90 3.25
N THR A 13 5.31 15.88 2.35
CA THR A 13 4.41 17.04 2.45
C THR A 13 3.25 16.86 1.50
N TYR A 14 2.02 16.93 2.05
CA TYR A 14 0.78 16.83 1.27
C TYR A 14 -0.40 17.28 2.12
N ARG A 15 -1.52 17.54 1.45
CA ARG A 15 -2.85 17.66 2.07
C ARG A 15 -3.78 16.61 1.48
N SER A 16 -4.41 15.80 2.32
CA SER A 16 -5.46 14.90 1.85
C SER A 16 -6.81 15.62 1.80
N VAL A 17 -7.53 15.50 0.67
CA VAL A 17 -8.84 16.15 0.48
C VAL A 17 -10.00 15.16 0.37
N LEU A 18 -9.75 13.95 -0.12
CA LEU A 18 -10.72 12.86 -0.14
C LEU A 18 -10.07 11.60 0.44
N LYS A 19 -10.81 10.87 1.28
CA LYS A 19 -10.44 9.56 1.81
C LYS A 19 -11.67 8.68 1.87
N ALA A 20 -11.90 7.91 0.81
CA ALA A 20 -12.97 6.92 0.76
C ALA A 20 -12.34 5.52 0.91
N LEU A 21 -11.88 5.22 2.12
CA LEU A 21 -11.18 3.97 2.45
C LEU A 21 -12.07 3.08 3.30
N TYR A 22 -12.06 1.77 3.03
CA TYR A 22 -12.76 0.78 3.82
C TYR A 22 -11.92 -0.49 3.96
N TYR A 23 -12.07 -1.15 5.10
CA TYR A 23 -11.40 -2.42 5.36
C TYR A 23 -12.17 -3.56 4.71
N LYS A 24 -11.46 -4.42 3.98
CA LYS A 24 -12.01 -5.60 3.32
C LYS A 24 -11.44 -6.87 3.97
N PRO A 25 -12.20 -7.55 4.84
CA PRO A 25 -11.79 -8.84 5.36
C PRO A 25 -11.80 -9.88 4.23
N LEU A 26 -10.73 -10.65 4.10
CA LEU A 26 -10.65 -11.73 3.11
C LEU A 26 -9.86 -12.90 3.69
N LEU A 27 -10.44 -14.09 3.59
CA LEU A 27 -9.82 -15.34 4.03
C LEU A 27 -9.60 -16.26 2.83
N ARG A 28 -8.36 -16.70 2.63
CA ARG A 28 -8.00 -17.65 1.58
C ARG A 28 -7.57 -18.99 2.18
N LYS A 29 -8.07 -20.11 1.65
CA LYS A 29 -7.53 -21.43 1.97
C LYS A 29 -6.23 -21.65 1.17
N SER A 30 -5.13 -21.91 1.86
CA SER A 30 -3.85 -22.28 1.25
C SER A 30 -3.79 -23.79 1.08
N GLY A 31 -3.76 -24.28 -0.16
CA GLY A 31 -3.59 -25.72 -0.45
C GLY A 31 -2.24 -26.25 0.02
N ARG A 32 -1.15 -25.50 -0.22
CA ARG A 32 0.22 -25.88 0.18
C ARG A 32 0.39 -26.00 1.70
N GLN A 33 -0.23 -25.12 2.47
CA GLN A 33 -0.10 -25.10 3.94
C GLN A 33 -1.29 -25.77 4.65
N ASN A 34 -2.29 -26.23 3.89
CA ASN A 34 -3.58 -26.72 4.36
C ASN A 34 -4.22 -25.86 5.48
N LYS A 35 -4.05 -24.53 5.43
CA LYS A 35 -4.51 -23.58 6.46
C LYS A 35 -5.20 -22.37 5.81
N ARG A 36 -6.13 -21.76 6.53
CA ARG A 36 -6.72 -20.46 6.16
C ARG A 36 -5.72 -19.32 6.46
N MET A 37 -5.51 -18.46 5.48
CA MET A 37 -4.67 -17.29 5.57
C MET A 37 -5.54 -16.03 5.50
N SER A 38 -5.25 -15.06 6.36
CA SER A 38 -5.81 -13.72 6.24
C SER A 38 -5.12 -13.00 5.07
N MET A 39 -5.91 -12.56 4.12
CA MET A 39 -5.54 -11.71 2.98
C MET A 39 -6.39 -10.43 2.96
N ASP A 40 -6.69 -9.96 4.16
CA ASP A 40 -7.41 -8.74 4.42
C ASP A 40 -6.56 -7.50 4.10
N GLY A 41 -7.22 -6.39 3.83
CA GLY A 41 -6.53 -5.14 3.52
C GLY A 41 -7.46 -3.95 3.44
N LEU A 42 -6.86 -2.77 3.25
CA LEU A 42 -7.57 -1.54 2.97
C LEU A 42 -7.85 -1.43 1.48
N MET A 43 -9.06 -1.02 1.13
CA MET A 43 -9.50 -0.75 -0.24
C MET A 43 -10.06 0.67 -0.31
N GLY A 44 -10.04 1.24 -1.51
CA GLY A 44 -10.66 2.52 -1.79
C GLY A 44 -9.69 3.52 -2.40
N GLU A 45 -10.04 4.79 -2.27
CA GLU A 45 -9.35 5.90 -2.95
C GLU A 45 -9.00 7.02 -1.98
N MET A 46 -7.94 7.75 -2.34
CA MET A 46 -7.48 8.92 -1.61
C MET A 46 -6.99 9.96 -2.60
N THR A 47 -7.35 11.22 -2.38
CA THR A 47 -6.85 12.35 -3.15
C THR A 47 -5.88 13.17 -2.31
N LEU A 48 -4.69 13.40 -2.86
CA LEU A 48 -3.62 14.18 -2.25
C LEU A 48 -3.38 15.45 -3.09
N ILE A 49 -3.26 16.60 -2.43
CA ILE A 49 -2.92 17.88 -3.04
C ILE A 49 -1.57 18.34 -2.48
N GLY A 50 -0.73 18.86 -3.38
CA GLY A 50 0.58 19.40 -3.01
C GLY A 50 1.53 18.33 -2.48
N LEU A 51 1.46 17.12 -3.05
CA LEU A 51 2.44 16.06 -2.77
C LEU A 51 3.79 16.51 -3.35
N ASP A 52 4.82 16.51 -2.51
CA ASP A 52 6.17 16.81 -2.97
C ASP A 52 6.69 15.79 -4.00
N GLU A 53 7.69 16.20 -4.76
CA GLU A 53 8.20 15.43 -5.88
C GLU A 53 8.87 14.12 -5.46
N GLU A 54 9.58 14.09 -4.33
CA GLU A 54 10.27 12.89 -3.87
C GLU A 54 9.27 11.81 -3.43
N SER A 55 8.26 12.20 -2.65
CA SER A 55 7.13 11.34 -2.26
C SER A 55 6.35 10.86 -3.46
N TYR A 56 6.11 11.72 -4.45
CA TYR A 56 5.39 11.33 -5.66
C TYR A 56 6.13 10.24 -6.41
N ARG A 57 7.46 10.39 -6.59
CA ARG A 57 8.30 9.36 -7.23
C ARG A 57 8.29 8.04 -6.46
N LEU A 58 8.36 8.08 -5.14
CA LEU A 58 8.28 6.89 -4.28
C LEU A 58 6.90 6.23 -4.35
N LEU A 59 5.83 7.02 -4.37
CA LEU A 59 4.47 6.51 -4.48
C LEU A 59 4.26 5.83 -5.83
N ARG A 60 4.72 6.46 -6.94
CA ARG A 60 4.74 5.89 -8.30
C ARG A 60 5.48 4.56 -8.37
N LEU A 61 6.62 4.43 -7.69
CA LEU A 61 7.31 3.13 -7.58
C LEU A 61 6.40 2.05 -6.95
N GLY A 62 5.55 2.43 -6.01
CA GLY A 62 4.57 1.56 -5.36
C GLY A 62 3.57 0.89 -6.32
N GLU A 63 3.31 1.48 -7.49
CA GLU A 63 2.48 0.85 -8.54
C GLU A 63 3.14 -0.42 -9.10
N ILE A 64 4.48 -0.47 -9.13
CA ILE A 64 5.26 -1.58 -9.67
C ILE A 64 5.48 -2.65 -8.61
N ILE A 65 5.91 -2.27 -7.41
CA ILE A 65 6.36 -3.21 -6.37
C ILE A 65 5.24 -3.61 -5.39
N GLY A 66 4.14 -2.87 -5.37
CA GLY A 66 3.10 -2.96 -4.35
C GLY A 66 3.53 -2.37 -3.01
N VAL A 67 2.56 -1.93 -2.21
CA VAL A 67 2.77 -1.27 -0.93
C VAL A 67 2.18 -2.08 0.22
N GLY A 68 2.96 -2.29 1.28
CA GLY A 68 2.52 -2.95 2.51
C GLY A 68 2.86 -4.44 2.58
N LYS A 69 1.99 -5.23 3.21
CA LYS A 69 2.23 -6.64 3.51
C LYS A 69 1.73 -7.54 2.37
N GLN A 70 2.39 -8.69 2.18
CA GLN A 70 1.93 -9.75 1.26
C GLN A 70 1.80 -9.30 -0.21
N THR A 71 2.64 -8.35 -0.67
CA THR A 71 2.65 -7.86 -2.06
C THR A 71 2.93 -8.98 -3.06
N VAL A 72 3.83 -9.91 -2.73
CA VAL A 72 4.11 -11.12 -3.50
C VAL A 72 2.93 -12.08 -3.65
N MET A 73 1.87 -11.90 -2.86
CA MET A 73 0.62 -12.68 -2.92
C MET A 73 -0.51 -11.92 -3.64
N GLY A 74 -0.20 -10.79 -4.28
CA GLY A 74 -1.15 -9.98 -5.04
C GLY A 74 -1.86 -8.89 -4.25
N LEU A 75 -1.47 -8.62 -2.99
CA LEU A 75 -1.98 -7.50 -2.20
C LEU A 75 -1.15 -6.23 -2.41
N GLY A 76 -1.61 -5.10 -1.86
CA GLY A 76 -0.86 -3.85 -1.86
C GLY A 76 -0.79 -3.15 -3.21
N ARG A 77 -1.63 -3.52 -4.18
CA ARG A 77 -1.71 -2.83 -5.47
C ARG A 77 -2.31 -1.45 -5.28
N ILE A 78 -1.66 -0.46 -5.86
CA ILE A 78 -2.15 0.92 -5.95
C ILE A 78 -2.04 1.38 -7.41
N LEU A 79 -2.86 2.36 -7.75
CA LEU A 79 -2.83 3.07 -9.02
C LEU A 79 -2.84 4.57 -8.69
N ILE A 80 -2.06 5.36 -9.42
CA ILE A 80 -1.94 6.79 -9.24
C ILE A 80 -2.39 7.49 -10.51
N GLU A 81 -3.32 8.42 -10.35
CA GLU A 81 -3.88 9.23 -11.42
C GLU A 81 -3.66 10.70 -11.07
N ASP A 82 -3.15 11.47 -12.04
CA ASP A 82 -2.96 12.91 -11.88
C ASP A 82 -4.31 13.62 -12.14
N ILE A 83 -4.58 14.69 -11.39
CA ILE A 83 -5.86 15.43 -11.38
C ILE A 83 -5.66 16.85 -11.91
#